data_AF-A0A2T5UU05-F1
#
_entry.id   AF-A0A2T5UU05-F1
#
_cell.length_a   1.000
_cell.length_b   1.000
_cell.length_c   1.000
_cell.angle_alpha   90.00
_cell.angle_beta   90.00
_cell.angle_gamma   90.00
#
_symmetry.space_group_name_H-M   'P 1'
#
loop_
_entity.id
_entity.type
_entity.pdbx_description
1 polymer ?
#
loop_
_entity_poly.entity_id
_entity_poly.type
_entity_poly.pdbx_seq_one_letter_code
_entity_poly.pdbx_strand_id
1 'polypeptide(L)'
;MKQTSCKNPSHTRNWLLGGLGALAIAGVAAGVIYPSIAANAAANPPIPESAALSNWKENGADGRYVLQMLEGSAPTGVVTGKVLSDTQCTPDEQGINHCHNEISLPDGTTITVIDNHSMMVNRCLNPGDRLTLEQLETGWIVGTLANPSQG
;
A
#
# COMPACT_ATOMS: atom_id res chain seq x y z
N MET A 1 55.75 -27.13 -44.83
CA MET A 1 54.56 -27.95 -44.47
C MET A 1 53.62 -27.97 -45.67
N LYS A 2 53.00 -29.13 -45.94
CA LYS A 2 51.86 -29.38 -46.87
C LYS A 2 50.82 -28.24 -46.78
N GLN A 3 50.06 -27.80 -47.80
CA GLN A 3 49.39 -28.55 -48.86
C GLN A 3 48.86 -27.61 -49.98
N THR A 4 48.64 -28.23 -51.14
CA THR A 4 48.08 -27.86 -52.44
C THR A 4 46.61 -27.39 -52.49
N SER A 5 46.30 -26.48 -53.46
CA SER A 5 45.13 -26.51 -54.40
C SER A 5 43.71 -26.22 -53.83
N CYS A 6 42.70 -25.62 -54.50
CA CYS A 6 42.45 -25.24 -55.89
C CYS A 6 41.21 -24.29 -56.03
N LYS A 7 41.26 -23.41 -57.06
CA LYS A 7 40.20 -22.91 -58.01
C LYS A 7 38.74 -22.64 -57.54
N ASN A 8 38.22 -21.41 -57.61
CA ASN A 8 37.70 -20.56 -58.72
C ASN A 8 36.14 -20.61 -58.85
N PRO A 9 35.45 -19.71 -59.60
CA PRO A 9 34.41 -18.81 -59.09
C PRO A 9 33.03 -19.03 -59.76
N SER A 10 31.97 -18.38 -59.26
CA SER A 10 30.87 -17.94 -60.12
C SER A 10 30.06 -16.82 -59.46
N HIS A 11 30.14 -15.66 -60.09
CA HIS A 11 29.23 -14.54 -59.92
C HIS A 11 27.80 -14.96 -60.21
N THR A 12 26.87 -14.48 -59.39
CA THR A 12 25.53 -14.16 -59.89
C THR A 12 25.14 -12.78 -59.42
N ARG A 13 24.65 -12.02 -60.40
CA ARG A 13 24.51 -10.58 -60.47
C ARG A 13 23.01 -10.28 -60.46
N ASN A 14 22.57 -9.33 -59.64
CA ASN A 14 21.47 -8.40 -59.95
C ASN A 14 21.41 -7.33 -58.84
N TRP A 15 21.81 -6.09 -59.11
CA TRP A 15 21.03 -4.97 -59.68
C TRP A 15 20.04 -4.33 -58.70
N LEU A 16 20.56 -3.30 -58.01
CA LEU A 16 20.03 -1.95 -57.75
C LEU A 16 18.63 -1.73 -57.13
N LEU A 17 18.60 -0.62 -56.37
CA LEU A 17 17.46 0.09 -55.73
C LEU A 17 17.11 -0.53 -54.36
N GLY A 18 17.34 0.11 -53.22
CA GLY A 18 17.18 1.53 -52.88
C GLY A 18 16.27 1.56 -51.65
N GLY A 19 16.69 2.23 -50.57
CA GLY A 19 15.82 2.39 -49.40
C GLY A 19 16.57 2.44 -48.07
N LEU A 20 16.93 3.64 -47.66
CA LEU A 20 17.06 4.02 -46.25
C LEU A 20 15.74 3.71 -45.54
N GLY A 21 15.77 3.10 -44.35
CA GLY A 21 14.54 2.93 -43.58
C GLY A 21 14.67 2.18 -42.26
N ALA A 22 14.90 2.94 -41.20
CA ALA A 22 14.51 2.70 -39.81
C ALA A 22 15.15 1.54 -39.03
N LEU A 23 15.96 1.93 -38.03
CA LEU A 23 16.08 1.20 -36.77
C LEU A 23 14.69 0.95 -36.18
N ALA A 24 14.38 -0.32 -35.89
CA ALA A 24 13.38 -0.67 -34.90
C ALA A 24 14.08 -1.52 -33.83
N ILE A 25 14.60 -0.87 -32.80
CA ILE A 25 14.99 -1.56 -31.56
C ILE A 25 13.68 -1.94 -30.89
N ALA A 26 13.24 -3.18 -31.09
CA ALA A 26 12.13 -3.76 -30.35
C ALA A 26 12.59 -4.03 -28.91
N GLY A 27 12.49 -3.02 -28.04
CA GLY A 27 12.63 -3.20 -26.61
C GLY A 27 11.41 -3.95 -26.07
N VAL A 28 11.56 -5.25 -25.84
CA VAL A 28 10.57 -6.02 -25.08
C VAL A 28 10.76 -5.68 -23.61
N ALA A 29 10.08 -4.64 -23.13
CA ALA A 29 9.90 -4.45 -21.71
C ALA A 29 8.90 -5.51 -21.23
N ALA A 30 9.42 -6.61 -20.69
CA ALA A 30 8.61 -7.59 -19.98
C ALA A 30 8.08 -6.92 -18.71
N GLY A 31 6.88 -6.34 -18.80
CA GLY A 31 6.14 -5.84 -17.65
C GLY A 31 5.81 -7.02 -16.74
N VAL A 32 6.43 -7.06 -15.57
CA VAL A 32 6.03 -7.97 -14.49
C VAL A 32 4.68 -7.46 -14.00
N ILE A 33 3.60 -8.10 -14.46
CA ILE A 33 2.26 -7.84 -13.96
C ILE A 33 2.18 -8.57 -12.62
N TYR A 34 2.41 -7.85 -11.53
CA TYR A 34 1.96 -8.32 -10.22
C TYR A 34 0.43 -8.33 -10.25
N PRO A 35 -0.24 -9.46 -9.98
CA PRO A 35 -1.67 -9.41 -9.74
C PRO A 35 -1.88 -8.60 -8.47
N SER A 36 -2.38 -7.38 -8.61
CA SER A 36 -3.02 -6.68 -7.51
C SER A 36 -4.18 -7.57 -7.09
N ILE A 37 -4.05 -8.20 -5.91
CA ILE A 37 -5.20 -8.70 -5.19
C ILE A 37 -6.07 -7.49 -4.92
N ALA A 38 -7.02 -7.22 -5.81
CA ALA A 38 -8.16 -6.40 -5.47
C ALA A 38 -8.86 -7.14 -4.34
N ALA A 39 -8.57 -6.73 -3.11
CA ALA A 39 -9.38 -7.12 -1.98
C ALA A 39 -10.80 -6.70 -2.36
N ASN A 40 -11.67 -7.68 -2.55
CA ASN A 40 -13.10 -7.42 -2.60
C ASN A 40 -13.39 -6.56 -1.37
N ALA A 41 -14.08 -5.43 -1.55
CA ALA A 41 -14.58 -4.64 -0.44
C ALA A 41 -15.43 -5.57 0.43
N ALA A 42 -14.81 -6.16 1.46
CA ALA A 42 -15.53 -6.89 2.45
C ALA A 42 -16.46 -5.86 3.09
N ALA A 43 -17.70 -6.25 3.32
CA ALA A 43 -18.55 -5.52 4.27
C ALA A 43 -17.70 -5.18 5.50
N ASN A 44 -17.88 -3.96 6.02
CA ASN A 44 -17.17 -3.45 7.19
C ASN A 44 -16.81 -4.56 8.19
N PRO A 45 -15.55 -4.67 8.63
CA PRO A 45 -15.16 -5.76 9.52
C PRO A 45 -16.01 -5.73 10.78
N PRO A 46 -16.29 -6.88 11.41
CA PRO A 46 -16.95 -6.90 12.70
C PRO A 46 -16.13 -6.07 13.70
N ILE A 47 -16.82 -5.22 14.47
CA ILE A 47 -16.19 -4.47 15.55
C ILE A 47 -15.71 -5.48 16.60
N PRO A 48 -14.44 -5.40 17.03
CA PRO A 48 -13.92 -6.32 18.05
C PRO A 48 -14.72 -6.20 19.35
N GLU A 49 -15.02 -7.31 20.03
CA GLU A 49 -15.89 -7.33 21.22
C GLU A 49 -15.35 -6.45 22.36
N SER A 50 -14.02 -6.32 22.42
CA SER A 50 -13.32 -5.50 23.40
C SER A 50 -13.34 -3.99 23.05
N ALA A 51 -13.77 -3.60 21.86
CA ALA A 51 -13.95 -2.20 21.52
C ALA A 51 -15.23 -1.63 22.15
N ALA A 52 -15.08 -0.47 22.79
CA ALA A 52 -16.21 0.36 23.23
C ALA A 52 -16.80 1.15 22.04
N LEU A 53 -17.16 0.47 20.96
CA LEU A 53 -17.79 1.04 19.76
C LEU A 53 -19.03 0.22 19.40
N SER A 54 -20.14 0.89 19.11
CA SER A 54 -21.36 0.25 18.59
C SER A 54 -21.44 0.30 17.06
N ASN A 55 -20.72 1.26 16.46
CA ASN A 55 -20.69 1.50 15.01
C ASN A 55 -19.36 2.12 14.58
N TRP A 56 -18.86 1.82 13.37
CA TRP A 56 -17.65 2.44 12.81
C TRP A 56 -17.73 3.96 12.68
N LYS A 57 -18.92 4.55 12.61
CA LYS A 57 -19.11 6.01 12.63
C LYS A 57 -18.68 6.66 13.94
N GLU A 58 -18.63 5.90 15.04
CA GLU A 58 -18.15 6.38 16.35
C GLU A 58 -16.62 6.34 16.44
N ASN A 59 -15.95 5.57 15.58
CA ASN A 59 -14.50 5.41 15.62
C ASN A 59 -13.81 6.76 15.33
N GLY A 60 -12.85 7.14 16.17
CA GLY A 60 -12.21 8.45 16.15
C GLY A 60 -12.84 9.47 17.10
N ALA A 61 -13.98 9.18 17.73
CA ALA A 61 -14.56 10.04 18.75
C ALA A 61 -13.58 10.25 19.91
N ASP A 62 -13.52 11.49 20.41
CA ASP A 62 -12.58 11.94 21.45
C ASP A 62 -11.10 11.64 21.12
N GLY A 63 -10.78 11.45 19.83
CA GLY A 63 -9.45 11.09 19.36
C GLY A 63 -9.02 9.65 19.66
N ARG A 64 -9.96 8.75 19.96
CA ARG A 64 -9.70 7.33 20.17
C ARG A 64 -10.09 6.51 18.94
N TYR A 65 -9.11 5.81 18.38
CA TYR A 65 -9.24 5.03 17.16
C TYR A 65 -9.00 3.54 17.45
N VAL A 66 -9.94 2.70 17.04
CA VAL A 66 -9.77 1.24 16.96
C VAL A 66 -9.24 0.94 15.57
N LEU A 67 -8.05 0.35 15.51
CA LEU A 67 -7.27 0.20 14.29
C LEU A 67 -7.04 -1.28 14.02
N GLN A 68 -7.38 -1.71 12.81
CA GLN A 68 -7.16 -3.08 12.35
C GLN A 68 -5.70 -3.24 11.94
N MET A 69 -5.02 -4.26 12.44
CA MET A 69 -3.67 -4.61 11.99
C MET A 69 -3.72 -5.21 10.58
N LEU A 70 -2.96 -4.62 9.65
CA LEU A 70 -2.76 -5.15 8.31
C LEU A 70 -1.38 -5.79 8.17
N GLU A 71 -0.32 -5.11 8.62
CA GLU A 71 1.06 -5.61 8.58
C GLU A 71 1.86 -5.19 9.81
N GLY A 72 2.93 -5.95 10.09
CA GLY A 72 3.77 -5.76 11.28
C GLY A 72 3.25 -6.49 12.50
N SER A 73 3.71 -6.09 13.68
CA SER A 73 3.29 -6.66 14.96
C SER A 73 2.75 -5.57 15.88
N ALA A 74 1.65 -5.86 16.57
CA ALA A 74 1.13 -4.96 17.59
C ALA A 74 2.20 -4.70 18.66
N PRO A 75 2.25 -3.49 19.24
CA PRO A 75 3.25 -3.18 20.26
C PRO A 75 3.05 -4.03 21.52
N THR A 76 4.15 -4.49 22.10
CA THR A 76 4.13 -5.15 23.41
C THR A 76 4.04 -4.08 24.50
N GLY A 77 2.82 -3.76 24.91
CA GLY A 77 2.52 -2.70 25.90
C GLY A 77 2.22 -1.35 25.25
N VAL A 78 2.21 -0.30 26.08
CA VAL A 78 1.84 1.06 25.65
C VAL A 78 3.05 1.78 25.06
N VAL A 79 2.93 2.24 23.81
CA VAL A 79 3.98 2.98 23.09
C VAL A 79 3.42 4.22 22.41
N THR A 80 4.27 5.22 22.11
CA THR A 80 3.86 6.36 21.27
C THR A 80 4.35 6.19 19.84
N GLY A 81 3.42 6.01 18.90
CA GLY A 81 3.69 5.97 17.47
C GLY A 81 3.50 7.33 16.80
N LYS A 82 4.05 7.48 15.59
CA LYS A 82 3.81 8.63 14.71
C LYS A 82 3.24 8.16 13.37
N VAL A 83 2.11 8.72 12.97
CA VAL A 83 1.48 8.44 11.68
C VAL A 83 2.35 9.01 10.57
N LEU A 84 2.65 8.18 9.56
CA LEU A 84 3.49 8.52 8.41
C LEU A 84 2.68 8.79 7.15
N SER A 85 1.55 8.09 6.99
CA SER A 85 0.72 8.15 5.79
C SER A 85 -0.77 8.07 6.13
N ASP A 86 -1.58 8.59 5.21
CA ASP A 86 -3.03 8.48 5.20
C ASP A 86 -3.49 8.28 3.76
N THR A 87 -3.94 7.06 3.44
CA THR A 87 -4.20 6.64 2.05
C THR A 87 -5.44 5.76 1.97
N GLN A 88 -5.96 5.51 0.77
CA GLN A 88 -7.11 4.61 0.53
C GLN A 88 -8.42 5.00 1.26
N CYS A 89 -8.55 6.26 1.65
CA CYS A 89 -9.71 6.81 2.37
C CYS A 89 -11.00 6.97 1.55
N THR A 90 -11.17 6.29 0.41
CA THR A 90 -12.44 6.39 -0.33
C THR A 90 -13.54 5.70 0.49
N PRO A 91 -14.69 6.34 0.74
CA PRO A 91 -15.76 5.72 1.49
C PRO A 91 -16.41 4.58 0.71
N ASP A 92 -16.87 3.57 1.43
CA ASP A 92 -17.75 2.51 0.91
C ASP A 92 -19.19 3.02 0.70
N GLU A 93 -20.08 2.13 0.25
CA GLU A 93 -21.51 2.43 0.05
C GLU A 93 -22.24 2.83 1.35
N GLN A 94 -21.67 2.54 2.52
CA GLN A 94 -22.22 2.84 3.84
C GLN A 94 -21.68 4.16 4.41
N GLY A 95 -20.76 4.81 3.69
CA GLY A 95 -20.10 6.04 4.08
C GLY A 95 -18.97 5.83 5.11
N ILE A 96 -18.42 4.61 5.16
CA ILE A 96 -17.25 4.26 5.98
C ILE A 96 -16.00 4.29 5.11
N ASN A 97 -15.02 5.07 5.55
CA ASN A 97 -13.69 5.14 4.99
C ASN A 97 -12.83 4.03 5.59
N HIS A 98 -11.97 3.44 4.77
CA HIS A 98 -11.00 2.41 5.17
C HIS A 98 -9.59 2.96 5.01
N CYS A 99 -9.25 3.98 5.78
CA CYS A 99 -7.97 4.67 5.61
C CYS A 99 -6.81 3.74 6.01
N HIS A 100 -5.83 3.59 5.13
CA HIS A 100 -4.59 2.87 5.41
C HIS A 100 -3.57 3.85 5.96
N ASN A 101 -3.05 3.54 7.16
CA ASN A 101 -2.04 4.33 7.83
C ASN A 101 -0.80 3.50 8.12
N GLU A 102 0.36 4.01 7.75
CA GLU A 102 1.64 3.55 8.25
C GLU A 102 1.99 4.31 9.53
N ILE A 103 2.46 3.61 10.56
CA ILE A 103 2.82 4.21 11.84
C ILE A 103 4.21 3.75 12.24
N SER A 104 5.14 4.71 12.40
CA SER A 104 6.47 4.43 12.95
C SER A 104 6.39 4.24 14.45
N LEU A 105 6.99 3.16 14.96
CA LEU A 105 7.11 2.84 16.37
C LEU A 105 8.47 3.30 16.95
N PRO A 106 8.61 3.41 18.30
CA PRO A 106 9.84 3.88 18.93
C PRO A 106 11.08 2.98 18.69
N ASP A 107 10.88 1.70 18.40
CA ASP A 107 11.95 0.74 18.09
C ASP A 107 12.45 0.84 16.63
N GLY A 108 11.91 1.77 15.84
CA GLY A 108 12.25 1.98 14.44
C GLY A 108 11.48 1.10 13.46
N THR A 109 10.61 0.20 13.96
CA THR A 109 9.73 -0.58 13.10
C THR A 109 8.53 0.26 12.62
N THR A 110 7.85 -0.24 11.59
CA THR A 110 6.62 0.36 11.07
C THR A 110 5.53 -0.70 11.06
N ILE A 111 4.33 -0.29 11.47
CA ILE A 111 3.12 -1.10 11.33
C ILE A 111 2.18 -0.45 10.31
N THR A 112 1.39 -1.28 9.64
CA THR A 112 0.34 -0.82 8.74
C THR A 112 -1.00 -1.19 9.34
N VAL A 113 -1.91 -0.21 9.42
CA VAL A 113 -3.23 -0.39 9.98
C VAL A 113 -4.31 0.13 9.04
N ILE A 114 -5.54 -0.35 9.25
CA ILE A 114 -6.75 0.19 8.63
C ILE A 114 -7.57 0.90 9.70
N ASP A 115 -7.80 2.19 9.51
CA ASP A 115 -8.73 3.01 10.27
C ASP A 115 -10.09 3.01 9.57
N ASN A 116 -11.00 2.19 10.10
CA ASN A 116 -12.40 2.14 9.67
C ASN A 116 -13.17 3.25 10.39
N HIS A 117 -13.50 4.35 9.73
CA HIS A 117 -14.25 5.45 10.34
C HIS A 117 -15.21 6.10 9.35
N SER A 118 -15.98 7.11 9.77
CA SER A 118 -16.66 8.00 8.83
C SER A 118 -16.06 9.40 8.88
N MET A 119 -15.44 9.84 7.78
CA MET A 119 -14.87 11.21 7.64
C MET A 119 -15.92 12.32 7.78
N MET A 120 -17.20 11.98 7.62
CA MET A 120 -18.32 12.90 7.84
C MET A 120 -18.58 13.19 9.33
N VAL A 121 -18.03 12.36 10.22
CA VAL A 121 -18.23 12.43 11.67
C VAL A 121 -16.92 12.69 12.40
N ASN A 122 -15.89 11.89 12.12
CA ASN A 122 -14.58 11.97 12.75
C ASN A 122 -13.49 12.10 11.67
N ARG A 123 -12.49 12.95 11.91
CA ARG A 123 -11.37 13.17 10.98
C ARG A 123 -10.46 11.94 10.86
N CYS A 124 -9.80 11.81 9.71
CA CYS A 124 -8.71 10.88 9.51
C CYS A 124 -7.54 11.13 10.45
N LEU A 125 -6.74 10.08 10.66
CA LEU A 125 -5.37 10.22 11.12
C LEU A 125 -4.54 10.92 10.02
N ASN A 126 -3.80 11.97 10.39
CA ASN A 126 -2.96 12.72 9.46
C ASN A 126 -1.49 12.35 9.64
N PRO A 127 -0.68 12.39 8.56
CA PRO A 127 0.78 12.33 8.69
C PRO A 127 1.28 13.38 9.69
N GLY A 128 2.05 12.91 10.68
CA GLY A 128 2.53 13.74 11.78
C GLY A 128 1.79 13.55 13.10
N ASP A 129 0.58 13.01 13.08
CA ASP A 129 -0.17 12.70 14.31
C ASP A 129 0.63 11.77 15.21
N ARG A 130 0.49 11.98 16.53
CA ARG A 130 1.08 11.14 17.55
C ARG A 130 -0.01 10.39 18.29
N LEU A 131 0.12 9.07 18.30
CA LEU A 131 -0.83 8.16 18.93
C LEU A 131 -0.15 7.44 20.10
N THR A 132 -0.83 7.39 21.24
CA THR A 132 -0.55 6.37 22.26
C THR A 132 -1.23 5.09 21.82
N LEU A 133 -0.44 4.06 21.52
CA LEU A 133 -0.87 2.77 20.97
C LEU A 133 -0.81 1.70 22.05
N GLU A 134 -1.84 0.87 22.10
CA GLU A 134 -1.89 -0.33 22.95
C GLU A 134 -2.60 -1.45 22.19
N GLN A 135 -2.18 -2.69 22.43
CA GLN A 135 -2.90 -3.84 21.90
C GLN A 135 -4.29 -3.94 22.54
N LEU A 136 -5.32 -4.06 21.70
CA LEU A 136 -6.68 -4.27 22.16
C LEU A 136 -6.98 -5.78 22.24
N GLU A 137 -6.77 -6.48 21.14
CA GLU A 137 -6.88 -7.93 21.02
C GLU A 137 -6.08 -8.43 19.81
N THR A 138 -6.19 -9.72 19.47
CA THR A 138 -5.48 -10.26 18.29
C THR A 138 -5.97 -9.57 17.02
N GLY A 139 -5.05 -8.93 16.29
CA GLY A 139 -5.36 -8.23 15.04
C GLY A 139 -5.88 -6.80 15.22
N TRP A 140 -5.99 -6.30 16.45
CA TRP A 140 -6.54 -4.97 16.74
C TRP A 140 -5.69 -4.21 17.76
N ILE A 141 -5.52 -2.92 17.52
CA ILE A 141 -4.92 -1.99 18.47
C ILE A 141 -5.84 -0.80 18.69
N VAL A 142 -5.61 -0.07 19.78
CA VAL A 142 -6.22 1.24 20.01
C VAL A 142 -5.15 2.31 19.94
N GLY A 143 -5.44 3.39 19.22
CA GLY A 143 -4.64 4.60 19.19
C GLY A 143 -5.40 5.77 19.79
N THR A 144 -4.81 6.45 20.76
CA THR A 144 -5.34 7.70 21.32
C THR A 144 -4.48 8.88 20.88
N LEU A 145 -5.08 9.86 20.22
CA LEU A 145 -4.40 11.08 19.81
C LEU A 145 -3.93 11.89 21.01
N ALA A 146 -2.68 12.33 20.97
CA ALA A 146 -2.11 13.16 22.04
C ALA A 146 -2.79 14.54 22.16
N ASN A 147 -3.35 15.07 21.07
CA ASN A 147 -4.03 16.38 21.02
C ASN A 147 -5.28 16.31 20.12
N PRO A 148 -6.43 15.87 20.64
CA PRO A 148 -7.64 15.64 19.84
C PRO A 148 -8.37 16.91 19.35
N SER A 149 -7.92 18.11 19.75
CA SER A 149 -8.70 19.36 19.65
C SER A 149 -8.22 20.39 18.59
N GLN A 150 -7.55 19.97 17.52
CA GLN A 150 -7.18 20.87 16.40
C GLN A 150 -8.01 20.58 15.14
N GLY A 151 -9.33 20.46 15.31
CA GLY A 151 -10.32 20.43 14.24
C GLY A 151 -10.96 21.80 14.06
#